data_AF-A0A974DIQ7-F1
#
_entry.id   AF-A0A974DIQ7-F1
#
_cell.length_a   1.000
_cell.length_b   1.000
_cell.length_c   1.000
_cell.angle_alpha   90.00
_cell.angle_beta   90.00
_cell.angle_gamma   90.00
#
_symmetry.space_group_name_H-M   'P 1'
#
loop_
_entity.id
_entity.type
_entity.pdbx_description
1 polymer ?
#
loop_
_entity_poly.entity_id
_entity_poly.type
_entity_poly.pdbx_seq_one_letter_code
_entity_poly.pdbx_strand_id
1 'polypeptide(L)'
;MLYCLPKIHKDASNPPGRPIVSSRGDSLFLYLRYIDDVLIVWDGEKVDLLNMAESLNNLNSTVRFTVTYDKQKIQLLDVEIYREANKLGYKLYRKPTNRNNLLYSTSFHPPSSKKAVPFSQFLCTISNNSDNDVCEMQLQETFNCFAHRGYNQSALNTSLKKAHTHVSKQPDPNKQNRFIVTSRHKTNTV
;
A
#
# COMPACT_ATOMS: atom_id res chain seq x y z
N MET A 1 21.93 7.56 14.55
CA MET A 1 21.53 8.28 15.77
C MET A 1 20.14 8.85 15.52
N LEU A 2 19.12 8.44 16.28
CA LEU A 2 17.76 8.94 16.08
C LEU A 2 17.69 10.38 16.60
N TYR A 3 17.39 11.37 15.75
CA TYR A 3 17.13 12.72 16.25
C TYR A 3 15.82 13.26 15.70
N CYS A 4 15.20 14.10 16.52
CA CYS A 4 13.92 14.72 16.24
C CYS A 4 14.16 16.19 15.90
N LEU A 5 13.70 16.65 14.72
CA LEU A 5 13.64 18.09 14.46
C LEU A 5 12.37 18.68 15.11
N PRO A 6 12.47 19.80 15.84
CA PRO A 6 11.31 20.51 16.37
C PRO A 6 10.51 21.12 15.21
N LYS A 7 9.18 21.03 15.28
CA LYS A 7 8.31 21.73 14.32
C LYS A 7 8.40 23.23 14.58
N ILE A 8 8.84 23.98 13.57
CA ILE A 8 9.19 25.42 13.62
C ILE A 8 7.98 26.33 13.99
N HIS A 9 6.75 25.81 14.03
CA HIS A 9 5.53 26.59 14.27
C HIS A 9 4.73 26.22 15.54
N LYS A 10 5.34 25.57 16.54
CA LYS A 10 4.67 25.24 17.81
C LYS A 10 5.53 25.54 19.04
N ASP A 11 4.84 25.77 20.17
CA ASP A 11 5.40 26.17 21.47
C ASP A 11 6.68 25.42 21.84
N ALA A 12 7.61 26.16 22.46
CA ALA A 12 8.94 25.67 22.86
C ALA A 12 8.90 24.59 23.95
N SER A 13 7.75 24.38 24.60
CA SER A 13 7.55 23.30 25.57
C SER A 13 7.09 22.02 24.87
N ASN A 14 8.05 21.12 24.66
CA ASN A 14 7.83 19.74 24.16
C ASN A 14 7.17 19.65 22.75
N PRO A 15 7.78 20.25 21.71
CA PRO A 15 7.26 20.14 20.36
C PRO A 15 7.29 18.67 19.88
N PRO A 16 6.23 18.14 19.24
CA PRO A 16 6.24 16.79 18.73
C PRO A 16 7.30 16.67 17.63
N GLY A 17 8.37 15.96 17.95
CA GLY A 17 9.50 15.71 17.07
C GLY A 17 9.10 14.96 15.81
N ARG A 18 9.65 15.35 14.65
CA ARG A 18 9.67 14.47 13.48
C ARG A 18 10.90 13.57 13.60
N PRO A 19 10.75 12.25 13.77
CA PRO A 19 11.90 11.35 13.78
C PRO A 19 12.53 11.36 12.38
N ILE A 20 13.78 11.79 12.31
CA ILE A 20 14.61 11.64 11.12
C ILE A 20 15.69 10.62 11.50
N VAL A 21 15.74 9.52 10.75
CA VAL A 21 16.90 8.65 10.77
C VAL A 21 17.94 9.32 9.90
N SER A 22 19.00 9.82 10.53
CA SER A 22 20.19 10.25 9.82
C SER A 22 21.38 9.69 10.58
N SER A 23 22.09 8.77 9.93
CA SER A 23 23.42 8.34 10.33
C SER A 23 24.32 8.26 9.10
N ARG A 24 25.59 8.63 9.27
CA ARG A 24 26.58 8.51 8.19
C ARG A 24 26.72 7.03 7.82
N GLY A 25 26.39 6.68 6.58
CA GLY A 25 26.38 5.29 6.09
C GLY A 25 24.98 4.67 5.95
N ASP A 26 23.90 5.49 5.96
CA ASP A 26 22.52 5.01 5.97
C ASP A 26 22.18 4.08 4.80
N SER A 27 22.09 2.79 5.11
CA SER A 27 21.38 1.78 4.31
C SER A 27 19.86 2.00 4.30
N LEU A 28 19.34 3.07 4.88
CA LEU A 28 17.93 3.42 4.85
C LEU A 28 17.63 4.38 3.69
N PHE A 29 17.18 3.85 2.57
CA PHE A 29 16.90 4.63 1.36
C PHE A 29 15.55 5.38 1.43
N LEU A 30 14.51 4.72 1.94
CA LEU A 30 13.17 5.30 2.06
C LEU A 30 12.52 4.83 3.36
N TYR A 31 11.82 5.74 4.02
CA TYR A 31 10.98 5.45 5.18
C TYR A 31 9.60 6.08 4.96
N LEU A 32 8.57 5.24 4.89
CA LEU A 32 7.18 5.65 4.83
C LEU A 32 6.42 5.02 6.00
N ARG A 33 5.49 5.77 6.58
CA ARG A 33 4.70 5.31 7.72
C ARG A 33 3.24 5.70 7.55
N TYR A 34 2.35 4.75 7.78
CA TYR A 34 0.91 4.94 7.89
C TYR A 34 0.43 4.36 9.22
N ILE A 35 0.10 5.22 10.19
CA ILE A 35 -0.28 4.83 11.56
C ILE A 35 0.78 3.89 12.18
N ASP A 36 0.50 2.59 12.23
CA ASP A 36 1.37 1.58 12.83
C ASP A 36 2.16 0.78 11.78
N ASP A 37 1.77 0.87 10.50
CA ASP A 37 2.44 0.21 9.38
C ASP A 37 3.61 1.05 8.86
N VAL A 38 4.76 0.41 8.67
CA VAL A 38 6.00 1.05 8.23
C VAL A 38 6.52 0.32 6.99
N LEU A 39 6.82 1.07 5.94
CA LEU A 39 7.52 0.59 4.75
C LEU A 39 8.92 1.20 4.71
N ILE A 40 9.92 0.33 4.59
CA ILE A 40 11.32 0.71 4.48
C ILE A 40 11.88 0.17 3.16
N VAL A 41 12.58 1.03 2.41
CA VAL A 41 13.50 0.57 1.36
C VAL A 41 14.90 0.58 1.95
N TRP A 42 15.50 -0.61 1.97
CA TRP A 42 16.81 -0.86 2.58
C TRP A 42 17.87 -1.11 1.50
N ASP A 43 18.93 -0.33 1.52
CA ASP A 43 20.12 -0.36 0.67
C ASP A 43 21.34 -0.77 1.50
N GLY A 44 21.25 -1.96 2.11
CA GLY A 44 22.30 -2.54 2.96
C GLY A 44 22.13 -4.03 3.13
N GLU A 45 22.98 -4.64 3.96
CA GLU A 45 22.88 -6.06 4.23
C GLU A 45 21.63 -6.37 5.07
N LYS A 46 21.08 -7.57 4.86
CA LYS A 46 19.96 -8.08 5.64
C LYS A 46 20.28 -8.12 7.14
N VAL A 47 21.52 -8.47 7.48
CA VAL A 47 21.96 -8.59 8.88
C VAL A 47 21.83 -7.24 9.58
N ASP A 48 22.24 -6.15 8.92
CA ASP A 48 22.12 -4.80 9.46
C ASP A 48 20.67 -4.35 9.65
N LEU A 49 19.78 -4.72 8.72
CA LEU A 49 18.34 -4.46 8.86
C LEU A 49 17.75 -5.13 10.10
N LEU A 50 18.11 -6.40 10.34
CA LEU A 50 17.64 -7.16 11.50
C LEU A 50 18.23 -6.61 12.79
N ASN A 51 19.52 -6.29 12.81
CA ASN A 51 20.20 -5.66 13.95
C ASN A 51 19.58 -4.31 14.31
N MET A 52 19.23 -3.50 13.31
CA MET A 52 18.53 -2.24 13.51
C MET A 52 17.17 -2.48 14.19
N ALA A 53 16.38 -3.43 13.68
CA ALA A 53 15.06 -3.71 14.23
C ALA A 53 15.11 -4.30 15.65
N GLU A 54 16.08 -5.17 15.92
CA GLU A 54 16.33 -5.68 17.27
C GLU A 54 16.73 -4.55 18.23
N SER A 55 17.62 -3.65 17.78
CA SER A 55 18.01 -2.48 18.56
C SER A 55 16.81 -1.59 18.88
N LEU A 56 15.89 -1.38 17.93
CA LEU A 56 14.64 -0.64 18.15
C LEU A 56 13.72 -1.35 19.15
N ASN A 57 13.65 -2.68 19.09
CA ASN A 57 12.86 -3.49 20.02
C ASN A 57 13.46 -3.52 21.42
N ASN A 58 14.77 -3.33 21.58
CA ASN A 58 15.43 -3.29 22.89
C ASN A 58 15.30 -1.94 23.61
N LEU A 59 14.79 -0.91 22.93
CA LEU A 59 14.43 0.35 23.59
C LEU A 59 13.31 0.10 24.61
N ASN A 60 13.31 0.86 25.71
CA ASN A 60 12.24 0.82 26.71
C ASN A 60 10.98 1.51 26.16
N SER A 61 10.36 0.88 25.16
CA SER A 61 9.17 1.30 24.44
C SER A 61 8.11 0.21 24.50
N THR A 62 6.84 0.63 24.56
CA THR A 62 5.69 -0.27 24.45
C THR A 62 5.51 -0.80 23.03
N VAL A 63 6.09 -0.13 22.02
CA VAL A 63 5.99 -0.51 20.61
C VAL A 63 7.04 -1.56 20.28
N ARG A 64 6.61 -2.68 19.70
CA ARG A 64 7.48 -3.75 19.19
C ARG A 64 7.29 -3.89 17.69
N PHE A 65 8.39 -3.88 16.95
CA PHE A 65 8.44 -4.02 15.51
C PHE A 65 8.57 -5.49 15.11
N THR A 66 7.73 -5.93 14.19
CA THR A 66 7.90 -7.19 13.47
C THR A 66 8.41 -6.87 12.07
N VAL A 67 9.55 -7.43 11.69
CA VAL A 67 10.15 -7.18 10.37
C VAL A 67 9.76 -8.28 9.41
N THR A 68 9.14 -7.89 8.30
CA THR A 68 8.98 -8.74 7.11
C THR A 68 9.73 -8.04 5.97
N TYR A 69 10.55 -8.78 5.23
CA TYR A 69 11.31 -8.24 4.12
C TYR A 69 11.36 -9.26 2.99
N ASP A 70 11.43 -8.75 1.76
CA ASP A 70 11.56 -9.54 0.54
C ASP A 70 12.14 -8.63 -0.55
N LYS A 71 12.91 -9.22 -1.47
CA LYS A 71 13.63 -8.45 -2.52
C LYS A 71 12.76 -8.14 -3.74
N GLN A 72 11.68 -8.88 -3.93
CA GLN A 72 10.83 -8.85 -5.13
C GLN A 72 9.46 -8.27 -4.83
N LYS A 73 8.86 -8.53 -3.66
CA LYS A 73 7.51 -8.07 -3.34
C LYS A 73 7.27 -7.92 -1.85
N ILE A 74 6.55 -6.88 -1.44
CA ILE A 74 6.18 -6.67 -0.04
C ILE A 74 4.72 -6.23 0.05
N GLN A 75 4.03 -6.69 1.09
CA GLN A 75 2.65 -6.26 1.34
C GLN A 75 2.63 -5.11 2.35
N LEU A 76 1.87 -4.08 2.03
CA LEU A 76 1.60 -2.94 2.89
C LEU A 76 0.13 -2.56 2.77
N LEU A 77 -0.60 -2.54 3.89
CA LEU A 77 -2.05 -2.33 3.91
C LEU A 77 -2.77 -3.30 2.95
N ASP A 78 -3.56 -2.76 2.02
CA ASP A 78 -4.34 -3.50 1.02
C ASP A 78 -3.61 -3.64 -0.33
N VAL A 79 -2.29 -3.43 -0.37
CA VAL A 79 -1.49 -3.43 -1.60
C VAL A 79 -0.27 -4.34 -1.49
N GLU A 80 -0.01 -5.11 -2.54
CA GLU A 80 1.26 -5.81 -2.75
C GLU A 80 2.07 -5.00 -3.75
N ILE A 81 3.20 -4.46 -3.29
CA ILE A 81 4.17 -3.74 -4.11
C ILE A 81 5.16 -4.78 -4.60
N TYR A 82 5.44 -4.80 -5.90
CA TYR A 82 6.37 -5.74 -6.51
C TYR A 82 7.33 -5.05 -7.48
N ARG A 83 8.50 -5.66 -7.67
CA ARG A 83 9.49 -5.20 -8.63
C ARG A 83 9.18 -5.76 -10.01
N GLU A 84 9.17 -4.90 -11.01
CA GLU A 84 8.97 -5.26 -12.40
C GLU A 84 10.10 -4.67 -13.25
N ALA A 85 11.14 -5.46 -13.52
CA ALA A 85 12.36 -5.07 -14.23
C ALA A 85 12.97 -3.71 -13.75
N ASN A 86 12.55 -2.61 -14.37
CA ASN A 86 13.03 -1.25 -14.12
C ASN A 86 12.01 -0.32 -13.43
N LYS A 87 10.85 -0.83 -13.04
CA LYS A 87 9.80 -0.08 -12.35
C LYS A 87 9.26 -0.86 -11.15
N LEU A 88 8.51 -0.18 -10.28
CA LEU A 88 7.70 -0.81 -9.26
C LEU A 88 6.27 -0.92 -9.79
N GLY A 89 5.72 -2.13 -9.71
CA GLY A 89 4.30 -2.37 -9.87
C GLY A 89 3.63 -2.48 -8.49
N TYR A 90 2.33 -2.32 -8.47
CA TYR A 90 1.52 -2.57 -7.29
C TYR A 90 0.18 -3.15 -7.70
N LYS A 91 -0.37 -4.03 -6.86
CA LYS A 91 -1.67 -4.64 -7.08
C LYS A 91 -2.44 -4.77 -5.78
N LEU A 92 -3.76 -4.86 -5.86
CA LEU A 92 -4.60 -5.08 -4.70
C LEU A 92 -4.20 -6.41 -4.05
N TYR A 93 -3.89 -6.37 -2.76
CA TYR A 93 -3.56 -7.55 -1.97
C TYR A 93 -4.75 -7.98 -1.11
N ARG A 94 -5.16 -9.23 -1.26
CA ARG A 94 -6.17 -9.85 -0.41
C ARG A 94 -5.48 -10.86 0.49
N LYS A 95 -5.52 -10.63 1.81
CA LYS A 95 -4.97 -11.56 2.79
C LYS A 95 -5.61 -12.95 2.59
N PRO A 96 -4.85 -14.06 2.63
CA PRO A 96 -5.40 -15.41 2.48
C PRO A 96 -6.50 -15.75 3.49
N THR A 97 -6.48 -15.10 4.65
CA THR A 97 -7.48 -15.24 5.71
C THR A 97 -8.76 -14.41 5.47
N ASN A 98 -8.75 -13.49 4.52
CA ASN A 98 -9.93 -12.70 4.18
C ASN A 98 -10.92 -13.58 3.42
N ARG A 99 -12.02 -13.97 4.08
CA ARG A 99 -13.08 -14.79 3.50
C ARG A 99 -13.91 -14.08 2.42
N ASN A 100 -13.52 -12.88 1.99
CA ASN A 100 -14.28 -12.03 1.07
C ASN A 100 -15.76 -12.00 1.47
N ASN A 101 -16.02 -11.67 2.73
CA ASN A 101 -17.37 -11.68 3.27
C ASN A 101 -18.12 -10.43 2.80
N LEU A 102 -18.42 -10.40 1.52
CA LEU A 102 -19.23 -9.36 0.89
C LEU A 102 -20.66 -9.45 1.42
N LEU A 103 -21.26 -8.29 1.56
CA LEU A 103 -22.65 -8.16 1.99
C LEU A 103 -23.57 -8.90 1.02
N TYR A 104 -24.64 -9.53 1.50
CA TYR A 104 -25.69 -10.10 0.63
C TYR A 104 -26.65 -9.02 0.14
N SER A 105 -27.18 -9.13 -1.07
CA SER A 105 -28.17 -8.18 -1.60
C SER A 105 -29.50 -8.19 -0.80
N THR A 106 -29.86 -9.36 -0.26
CA THR A 106 -31.08 -9.59 0.54
C THR A 106 -30.92 -9.25 2.02
N SER A 107 -29.71 -8.89 2.46
CA SER A 107 -29.45 -8.55 3.86
C SER A 107 -30.23 -7.31 4.32
N PHE A 108 -30.49 -7.24 5.63
CA PHE A 108 -31.21 -6.14 6.30
C PHE A 108 -30.31 -4.92 6.53
N HIS A 109 -29.76 -4.38 5.45
CA HIS A 109 -28.98 -3.14 5.45
C HIS A 109 -29.68 -2.08 4.61
N PRO A 110 -29.43 -0.78 4.90
CA PRO A 110 -29.97 0.30 4.11
C PRO A 110 -29.68 0.11 2.61
N PRO A 111 -30.64 0.40 1.71
CA PRO A 111 -30.43 0.28 0.27
C PRO A 111 -29.25 1.10 -0.25
N SER A 112 -28.96 2.24 0.37
CA SER A 112 -27.79 3.09 0.06
C SER A 112 -26.48 2.36 0.30
N SER A 113 -26.32 1.70 1.45
CA SER A 113 -25.13 0.92 1.79
C SER A 113 -24.93 -0.24 0.82
N LYS A 114 -26.00 -0.99 0.52
CA LYS A 114 -25.92 -2.11 -0.44
C LYS A 114 -25.48 -1.64 -1.82
N LYS A 115 -25.93 -0.47 -2.28
CA LYS A 115 -25.49 0.13 -3.56
C LYS A 115 -24.06 0.67 -3.51
N ALA A 116 -23.63 1.21 -2.37
CA ALA A 116 -22.31 1.80 -2.21
C ALA A 116 -21.19 0.76 -2.20
N VAL A 117 -21.41 -0.41 -1.59
CA VAL A 117 -20.37 -1.44 -1.38
C VAL A 117 -19.75 -1.95 -2.71
N PRO A 118 -20.51 -2.34 -3.75
CA PRO A 118 -19.91 -2.71 -5.03
C PRO A 118 -19.12 -1.57 -5.67
N PHE A 119 -19.67 -0.36 -5.64
CA PHE A 119 -19.00 0.82 -6.19
C PHE A 119 -17.65 1.09 -5.51
N SER A 120 -17.61 1.08 -4.17
CA SER A 120 -16.37 1.30 -3.42
C SER A 120 -15.35 0.20 -3.68
N GLN A 121 -15.78 -1.06 -3.77
CA GLN A 121 -14.87 -2.17 -4.00
C GLN A 121 -14.26 -2.14 -5.41
N PHE A 122 -15.06 -1.81 -6.44
CA PHE A 122 -14.55 -1.61 -7.79
C PHE A 122 -13.59 -0.41 -7.85
N LEU A 123 -13.94 0.70 -7.20
CA LEU A 123 -13.07 1.87 -7.12
C LEU A 123 -11.71 1.52 -6.48
N CYS A 124 -11.71 0.85 -5.33
CA CYS A 124 -10.48 0.41 -4.68
C CYS A 124 -9.66 -0.53 -5.55
N THR A 125 -10.31 -1.46 -6.27
CA THR A 125 -9.61 -2.39 -7.17
C THR A 125 -8.94 -1.63 -8.31
N ILE A 126 -9.60 -0.64 -8.91
CA ILE A 126 -9.02 0.16 -9.99
C ILE A 126 -7.87 1.02 -9.46
N SER A 127 -8.05 1.69 -8.31
CA SER A 127 -7.03 2.58 -7.75
C SER A 127 -5.78 1.86 -7.25
N ASN A 128 -5.93 0.63 -6.76
CA ASN A 128 -4.85 -0.14 -6.15
C ASN A 128 -4.17 -1.12 -7.12
N ASN A 129 -4.29 -0.92 -8.42
CA ASN A 129 -3.56 -1.68 -9.43
C ASN A 129 -2.78 -0.76 -10.38
N SER A 130 -1.54 -1.14 -10.67
CA SER A 130 -0.70 -0.49 -11.68
C SER A 130 -0.77 -1.15 -13.04
N ASP A 131 -1.16 -2.43 -13.08
CA ASP A 131 -1.24 -3.25 -14.28
C ASP A 131 -2.71 -3.44 -14.69
N ASN A 132 -3.03 -3.17 -15.95
CA ASN A 132 -4.40 -3.22 -16.45
C ASN A 132 -4.94 -4.66 -16.53
N ASP A 133 -4.12 -5.63 -16.92
CA ASP A 133 -4.55 -7.02 -17.08
C ASP A 133 -4.82 -7.65 -15.70
N VAL A 134 -3.97 -7.36 -14.71
CA VAL A 134 -4.19 -7.76 -13.32
C VAL A 134 -5.42 -7.07 -12.73
N CYS A 135 -5.60 -5.78 -13.01
CA CYS A 135 -6.78 -5.03 -12.58
C CYS A 135 -8.07 -5.66 -13.11
N GLU A 136 -8.13 -5.97 -14.41
CA GLU A 136 -9.31 -6.56 -15.05
C GLU A 136 -9.63 -7.95 -14.48
N MET A 137 -8.59 -8.78 -14.27
CA MET A 137 -8.74 -10.08 -13.60
C MET A 137 -9.38 -9.92 -12.21
N GLN A 138 -8.86 -9.00 -11.39
CA GLN A 138 -9.36 -8.79 -10.03
C GLN A 138 -10.74 -8.11 -9.98
N LEU A 139 -11.07 -7.30 -10.98
CA LEU A 139 -12.41 -6.73 -11.16
C LEU A 139 -13.41 -7.83 -11.48
N GLN A 140 -13.05 -8.77 -12.36
CA GLN A 140 -13.92 -9.88 -12.73
C GLN A 140 -14.14 -10.85 -11.56
N GLU A 141 -13.10 -11.13 -10.77
CA GLU A 141 -13.26 -11.86 -9.50
C GLU A 141 -14.25 -11.15 -8.57
N THR A 142 -14.06 -9.85 -8.36
CA THR A 142 -14.92 -9.04 -7.48
C THR A 142 -16.37 -9.03 -7.98
N PHE A 143 -16.56 -8.88 -9.29
CA PHE A 143 -17.86 -8.91 -9.93
C PHE A 143 -18.57 -10.24 -9.68
N ASN A 144 -17.88 -11.35 -9.91
CA ASN A 144 -18.40 -12.70 -9.69
C ASN A 144 -18.77 -12.93 -8.21
N CYS A 145 -17.95 -12.44 -7.28
CA CYS A 145 -18.27 -12.52 -5.86
C CYS A 145 -19.56 -11.76 -5.53
N PHE A 146 -19.78 -10.54 -6.05
CA PHE A 146 -21.03 -9.82 -5.83
C PHE A 146 -22.23 -10.49 -6.52
N ALA A 147 -22.06 -10.98 -7.74
CA ALA A 147 -23.11 -11.70 -8.46
C ALA A 147 -23.57 -12.93 -7.65
N HIS A 148 -22.63 -13.69 -7.09
CA HIS A 148 -22.92 -14.83 -6.22
C HIS A 148 -23.64 -14.44 -4.91
N ARG A 149 -23.46 -13.21 -4.43
CA ARG A 149 -24.17 -12.64 -3.26
C ARG A 149 -25.55 -12.07 -3.61
N GLY A 150 -26.04 -12.31 -4.83
CA GLY A 150 -27.39 -11.96 -5.27
C GLY A 150 -27.53 -10.53 -5.79
N TYR A 151 -26.44 -9.85 -6.14
CA TYR A 151 -26.51 -8.52 -6.75
C TYR A 151 -26.91 -8.63 -8.21
N ASN A 152 -27.81 -7.74 -8.65
CA ASN A 152 -28.23 -7.66 -10.04
C ASN A 152 -27.06 -7.23 -10.94
N GLN A 153 -26.83 -7.96 -12.05
CA GLN A 153 -25.71 -7.70 -12.96
C GLN A 153 -25.75 -6.31 -13.59
N SER A 154 -26.93 -5.79 -13.94
CA SER A 154 -27.06 -4.43 -14.48
C SER A 154 -26.66 -3.37 -13.46
N ALA A 155 -27.00 -3.59 -12.19
CA ALA A 155 -26.57 -2.70 -11.10
C ALA A 155 -25.05 -2.75 -10.90
N LEU A 156 -24.45 -3.94 -10.96
CA LEU A 156 -22.99 -4.11 -10.88
C LEU A 156 -22.27 -3.43 -12.04
N ASN A 157 -22.74 -3.62 -13.28
CA ASN A 157 -22.21 -2.95 -14.47
C ASN A 157 -22.31 -1.43 -14.35
N THR A 158 -23.40 -0.92 -13.78
CA THR A 158 -23.56 0.53 -13.53
C THR A 158 -22.54 1.02 -12.52
N SER A 159 -22.34 0.29 -11.41
CA SER A 159 -21.33 0.62 -10.39
C SER A 159 -19.92 0.56 -10.94
N LEU A 160 -19.60 -0.44 -11.78
CA LEU A 160 -18.29 -0.58 -12.42
C LEU A 160 -18.00 0.57 -13.39
N LYS A 161 -18.95 0.90 -14.28
CA LYS A 161 -18.85 2.06 -15.17
C LYS A 161 -18.65 3.36 -14.39
N LYS A 162 -19.40 3.53 -13.29
CA LYS A 162 -19.27 4.69 -12.40
C LYS A 162 -17.88 4.75 -11.77
N ALA A 163 -17.31 3.62 -11.36
CA ALA A 163 -15.97 3.56 -10.78
C ALA A 163 -14.89 3.94 -11.80
N HIS A 164 -14.92 3.39 -13.01
CA HIS A 164 -13.99 3.80 -14.08
C HIS A 164 -14.09 5.30 -14.38
N THR A 165 -15.32 5.82 -14.51
CA THR A 165 -15.56 7.24 -14.76
C THR A 165 -15.00 8.11 -13.63
N HIS A 166 -15.11 7.66 -12.38
CA HIS A 166 -14.59 8.38 -11.23
C HIS A 166 -13.06 8.45 -11.27
N VAL A 167 -12.38 7.34 -11.56
CA VAL A 167 -10.92 7.31 -11.66
C VAL A 167 -10.42 8.16 -12.83
N SER A 168 -11.06 8.07 -14.00
CA SER A 168 -10.67 8.89 -15.16
C SER A 168 -10.87 10.40 -14.96
N LYS A 169 -11.77 10.80 -14.05
CA LYS A 169 -12.02 12.21 -13.71
C LYS A 169 -11.08 12.75 -12.64
N GLN A 170 -10.43 11.89 -11.86
CA GLN A 170 -9.40 12.37 -10.95
C GLN A 170 -8.21 12.81 -11.80
N PRO A 171 -7.70 14.05 -11.61
CA PRO A 171 -6.51 14.48 -12.32
C PRO A 171 -5.40 13.49 -11.97
N ASP A 172 -4.86 12.81 -12.98
CA ASP A 172 -3.78 11.87 -12.81
C ASP A 172 -2.59 12.58 -12.14
N PRO A 173 -2.31 12.34 -10.85
CA PRO A 173 -1.17 12.97 -10.21
C PRO A 173 0.15 12.47 -10.82
N ASN A 174 0.12 11.39 -11.63
CA ASN A 174 1.26 10.80 -12.32
C ASN A 174 1.50 11.34 -13.74
N LYS A 175 0.83 12.41 -14.19
CA LYS A 175 1.31 13.14 -15.38
C LYS A 175 2.67 13.83 -15.15
N GLN A 176 3.16 13.85 -13.91
CA GLN A 176 4.58 13.96 -13.60
C GLN A 176 5.17 12.58 -13.33
N ASN A 177 5.80 12.00 -14.36
CA ASN A 177 6.81 10.96 -14.25
C ASN A 177 7.78 11.26 -13.09
N ARG A 178 7.55 10.72 -11.90
CA ARG A 178 8.52 10.79 -10.80
C ARG A 178 8.58 9.50 -10.02
N PHE A 179 9.10 8.45 -10.66
CA PHE A 179 9.94 7.48 -9.96
C PHE A 179 11.08 7.04 -10.89
N ILE A 180 12.28 7.58 -10.66
CA ILE A 180 13.51 6.90 -11.02
C ILE A 180 14.09 6.42 -9.69
N VAL A 181 13.84 5.14 -9.35
CA VAL A 181 14.75 4.39 -8.48
C VAL A 181 15.36 3.33 -9.38
N THR A 182 16.45 3.72 -10.02
CA THR A 182 17.28 2.79 -10.77
C THR A 182 18.36 2.29 -9.83
N SER A 183 18.25 1.03 -9.41
CA SER A 183 19.42 0.29 -8.92
C SER A 183 20.26 -0.08 -10.13
N ARG A 184 21.42 0.57 -10.26
CA ARG A 184 22.41 0.22 -11.27
C ARG A 184 23.31 -0.86 -10.69
N HIS A 185 23.15 -2.09 -11.18
CA HIS A 185 24.20 -3.09 -11.12
C HIS A 185 25.03 -2.97 -12.41
N LYS A 186 26.33 -2.72 -12.28
CA LYS A 186 27.30 -3.11 -13.30
C LYS A 186 28.38 -3.91 -12.61
N THR A 187 28.29 -5.23 -12.75
CA THR A 187 29.45 -6.11 -12.69
C THR A 187 29.90 -6.31 -14.13
N ASN A 188 31.13 -5.89 -14.43
CA ASN A 188 31.89 -6.57 -15.46
C ASN A 188 32.99 -7.37 -14.75
N THR A 189 32.86 -8.69 -14.85
CA THR A 189 33.96 -9.66 -14.91
C THR A 189 35.13 -9.08 -15.73
N VAL A 190 36.36 -9.10 -15.20
CA VAL A 190 37.26 -10.26 -15.05
C VAL A 190 38.03 -10.08 -13.74
#